data_AF-A0A7X4H409-F1
#
_entry.id   AF-A0A7X4H409-F1
#
_cell.length_a   1.000
_cell.length_b   1.000
_cell.length_c   1.000
_cell.angle_alpha   90.00
_cell.angle_beta   90.00
_cell.angle_gamma   90.00
#
_symmetry.space_group_name_H-M   'P 1'
#
loop_
_entity.id
_entity.type
_entity.pdbx_description
1 polymer ?
#
loop_
_entity_poly.entity_id
_entity_poly.type
_entity_poly.pdbx_seq_one_letter_code
_entity_poly.pdbx_strand_id
1 'polypeptide(L)'
;MEKLNLYLSLHWKIIAALVFSLIFCLGIFNRFLNHEMIVRNAKFALGTVNNKSCSNHGQIGYSYSVSGKSYYGFGTASMCGFVDCTNVSIGDSVRVTYSGDNIDLSTCASIQSEEDNLKSSIFILTFFVMLAGFGIWRTIKK
;
A
#
# COMPACT_ATOMS: atom_id res chain seq x y z
N MET A 1 12.71 -25.91 35.27
CA MET A 1 11.76 -24.80 34.98
C MET A 1 12.30 -23.80 33.96
N GLU A 2 13.58 -23.42 34.02
CA GLU A 2 14.18 -22.41 33.12
C GLU A 2 14.14 -22.76 31.62
N LYS A 3 14.41 -24.03 31.25
CA LYS A 3 14.31 -24.50 29.85
C LYS A 3 12.88 -24.47 29.28
N LEU A 4 11.86 -24.63 30.13
CA LEU A 4 10.45 -24.60 29.71
C LEU A 4 10.03 -23.17 29.36
N ASN A 5 10.43 -22.19 30.19
CA ASN A 5 10.21 -20.76 29.91
C ASN A 5 10.93 -20.28 28.66
N LEU A 6 12.14 -20.78 28.38
CA LEU A 6 12.87 -20.45 27.16
C LEU A 6 12.18 -21.00 25.90
N TYR A 7 11.63 -22.21 25.97
CA TYR A 7 10.92 -22.85 24.87
C TYR A 7 9.61 -22.13 24.54
N LEU A 8 8.79 -21.81 25.56
CA LEU A 8 7.58 -20.99 25.39
C LEU A 8 7.91 -19.59 24.83
N SER A 9 9.01 -18.97 25.29
CA SER A 9 9.48 -17.68 24.80
C SER A 9 9.88 -17.68 23.32
N LEU A 10 10.37 -18.81 22.80
CA LEU A 10 10.76 -18.94 21.40
C LEU A 10 9.53 -19.15 20.49
N HIS A 11 8.59 -20.01 20.89
CA HIS A 11 7.40 -20.33 20.10
C HIS A 11 6.51 -19.14 19.84
N TRP A 12 6.25 -18.31 20.86
CA TRP A 12 5.38 -17.15 20.66
C TRP A 12 6.00 -16.12 19.71
N LYS A 13 7.34 -15.97 19.70
CA LYS A 13 8.06 -15.07 18.78
C LYS A 13 7.94 -15.56 17.33
N ILE A 14 8.06 -16.86 17.11
CA ILE A 14 7.90 -17.46 15.78
C ILE A 14 6.45 -17.27 15.30
N ILE A 15 5.46 -17.56 16.16
CA ILE A 15 4.04 -17.35 15.84
C ILE A 15 3.78 -15.87 15.52
N ALA A 16 4.27 -14.94 16.33
CA ALA A 16 4.12 -13.51 16.08
C ALA A 16 4.74 -13.07 14.74
N ALA A 17 5.93 -13.58 14.41
CA ALA A 17 6.59 -13.30 13.13
C ALA A 17 5.80 -13.86 11.93
N LEU A 18 5.24 -15.07 12.05
CA LEU A 18 4.43 -15.68 11.00
C LEU A 18 3.11 -14.92 10.80
N VAL A 19 2.43 -14.53 11.88
CA VAL A 19 1.19 -13.75 11.81
C VAL A 19 1.46 -12.38 11.18
N PHE A 20 2.53 -11.70 11.59
CA PHE A 20 2.92 -10.41 11.01
C PHE A 20 3.23 -10.54 9.50
N SER A 21 4.00 -11.57 9.12
CA SER A 21 4.30 -11.86 7.72
C SER A 21 3.03 -12.12 6.91
N LEU A 22 2.10 -12.93 7.43
CA LEU A 22 0.82 -13.22 6.77
C LEU A 22 -0.02 -11.96 6.53
N ILE A 23 -0.13 -11.08 7.52
CA ILE A 23 -0.87 -9.82 7.39
C ILE A 23 -0.24 -8.96 6.29
N PHE A 24 1.09 -8.87 6.25
CA PHE A 24 1.80 -8.09 5.25
C PHE A 24 1.63 -8.69 3.84
N CYS A 25 1.72 -10.03 3.70
CA CYS A 25 1.44 -10.74 2.45
C CYS A 25 0.03 -10.45 1.93
N LEU A 26 -0.99 -10.52 2.79
CA LEU A 26 -2.38 -10.23 2.42
C LEU A 26 -2.54 -8.78 1.96
N GLY A 27 -1.87 -7.83 2.64
CA GLY A 27 -1.86 -6.42 2.25
C GLY A 27 -1.26 -6.19 0.85
N ILE A 28 -0.10 -6.78 0.57
CA ILE A 28 0.54 -6.69 -0.75
C ILE A 28 -0.34 -7.36 -1.82
N PHE A 29 -0.88 -8.55 -1.54
CA PHE A 29 -1.71 -9.27 -2.49
C PHE A 29 -2.98 -8.49 -2.85
N ASN A 30 -3.64 -7.89 -1.85
CA ASN A 30 -4.80 -7.03 -2.10
C ASN A 30 -4.45 -5.81 -2.95
N ARG A 31 -3.30 -5.16 -2.70
CA ARG A 31 -2.82 -4.05 -3.54
C ARG A 31 -2.51 -4.50 -4.97
N PHE A 32 -1.92 -5.68 -5.14
CA PHE A 32 -1.63 -6.26 -6.45
C PHE A 32 -2.92 -6.54 -7.24
N LEU A 33 -3.93 -7.16 -6.62
CA LEU A 33 -5.23 -7.39 -7.26
C LEU A 33 -5.90 -6.09 -7.69
N ASN A 34 -5.86 -5.08 -6.81
CA ASN A 34 -6.38 -3.76 -7.11
C ASN A 34 -5.65 -3.11 -8.29
N HIS A 35 -4.32 -3.18 -8.32
CA HIS A 35 -3.52 -2.68 -9.42
C HIS A 35 -3.89 -3.38 -10.75
N GLU A 36 -3.96 -4.72 -10.76
CA GLU A 36 -4.36 -5.51 -11.91
C GLU A 36 -5.76 -5.12 -12.43
N MET A 37 -6.73 -4.92 -11.53
CA MET A 37 -8.09 -4.51 -11.92
C MET A 37 -8.12 -3.10 -12.53
N ILE A 38 -7.29 -2.18 -12.06
CA ILE A 38 -7.16 -0.86 -12.68
C ILE A 38 -6.50 -0.98 -14.05
N VAL A 39 -5.39 -1.71 -14.16
CA VAL A 39 -4.60 -1.83 -15.41
C VAL A 39 -5.40 -2.49 -16.52
N ARG A 40 -6.18 -3.53 -16.23
CA ARG A 40 -6.96 -4.27 -17.24
C ARG A 40 -8.00 -3.43 -17.96
N ASN A 41 -8.65 -2.51 -17.26
CA ASN A 41 -9.71 -1.66 -17.81
C ASN A 41 -9.54 -0.22 -17.35
N ALA A 42 -8.35 0.34 -17.57
CA ALA A 42 -8.02 1.68 -17.10
C ALA A 42 -8.84 2.74 -17.85
N LYS A 43 -9.54 3.59 -17.10
CA LYS A 43 -10.21 4.79 -17.60
C LYS A 43 -9.70 6.01 -16.85
N PHE A 44 -9.86 7.18 -17.47
CA PHE A 44 -9.37 8.44 -16.92
C PHE A 44 -10.52 9.39 -16.64
N ALA A 45 -10.41 10.11 -15.54
CA ALA A 45 -11.27 11.22 -15.19
C ALA A 45 -10.42 12.37 -14.64
N LEU A 46 -10.93 13.59 -14.81
CA LEU A 46 -10.41 14.73 -14.08
C LEU A 46 -11.08 14.77 -12.71
N GLY A 47 -10.28 14.72 -11.66
CA GLY A 47 -10.73 14.89 -10.29
C GLY A 47 -10.27 16.21 -9.71
N THR A 48 -10.73 16.49 -8.50
CA THR A 48 -10.36 17.66 -7.71
C THR A 48 -9.91 17.23 -6.32
N VAL A 49 -8.85 17.84 -5.81
CA VAL A 49 -8.43 17.67 -4.42
C VAL A 49 -9.51 18.24 -3.51
N ASN A 50 -10.01 17.44 -2.58
CA ASN A 50 -11.04 17.84 -1.63
C ASN A 50 -10.57 17.82 -0.17
N ASN A 51 -9.41 17.19 0.09
CA ASN A 51 -8.80 17.11 1.41
C ASN A 51 -7.27 17.01 1.29
N LYS A 52 -6.54 17.49 2.27
CA LYS A 52 -5.09 17.29 2.38
C LYS A 52 -4.65 17.12 3.83
N SER A 53 -3.73 16.19 4.06
CA SER A 53 -3.12 15.90 5.35
C SER A 53 -1.62 15.71 5.18
N CYS A 54 -0.87 16.82 5.17
CA CYS A 54 0.56 16.78 4.89
C CYS A 54 1.38 16.12 6.00
N SER A 55 0.87 16.08 7.24
CA SER A 55 1.49 15.36 8.35
C SER A 55 1.42 13.83 8.19
N ASN A 56 0.45 13.32 7.41
CA ASN A 56 0.30 11.90 7.14
C ASN A 56 0.94 11.53 5.79
N HIS A 57 2.26 11.47 5.73
CA HIS A 57 3.01 11.08 4.52
C HIS A 57 2.63 11.87 3.25
N GLY A 58 2.20 13.13 3.41
CA GLY A 58 1.75 13.95 2.28
C GLY A 58 0.43 13.49 1.65
N GLN A 59 -0.46 12.86 2.42
CA GLN A 59 -1.74 12.34 1.93
C GLN A 59 -2.64 13.47 1.40
N ILE A 60 -3.30 13.20 0.27
CA ILE A 60 -4.38 14.02 -0.28
C ILE A 60 -5.60 13.16 -0.58
N GLY A 61 -6.78 13.72 -0.36
CA GLY A 61 -8.06 13.17 -0.78
C GLY A 61 -8.54 13.88 -2.04
N TYR A 62 -9.15 13.13 -2.94
CA TYR A 62 -9.72 13.66 -4.18
C TYR A 62 -11.12 13.12 -4.43
N SER A 63 -11.88 13.87 -5.23
CA SER A 63 -13.16 13.46 -5.78
C SER A 63 -13.16 13.57 -7.29
N TYR A 64 -13.88 12.68 -7.97
CA TYR A 64 -14.05 12.71 -9.41
C TYR A 64 -15.47 12.25 -9.77
N SER A 65 -15.95 12.63 -10.96
CA SER A 65 -17.29 12.28 -11.41
C SER A 65 -17.27 11.38 -12.64
N VAL A 66 -18.08 10.32 -12.59
CA VAL A 66 -18.32 9.41 -13.72
C VAL A 66 -19.83 9.25 -13.87
N SER A 67 -20.35 9.56 -15.07
CA SER A 67 -21.79 9.46 -15.39
C SER A 67 -22.70 10.17 -14.37
N GLY A 68 -22.29 11.34 -13.88
CA GLY A 68 -23.06 12.16 -12.94
C GLY A 68 -23.03 11.69 -11.48
N LYS A 69 -22.28 10.63 -11.16
CA LYS A 69 -22.02 10.19 -9.78
C LYS A 69 -20.63 10.62 -9.32
N SER A 70 -20.51 10.98 -8.05
CA SER A 70 -19.23 11.37 -7.43
C SER A 70 -18.61 10.19 -6.70
N TYR A 71 -17.31 10.03 -6.91
CA TYR A 71 -16.47 9.02 -6.31
C TYR A 71 -15.30 9.68 -5.59
N TYR A 72 -14.69 8.95 -4.66
CA TYR A 72 -13.67 9.48 -3.77
C TYR A 72 -12.50 8.53 -3.67
N GLY A 73 -11.30 9.09 -3.54
CA GLY A 73 -10.09 8.31 -3.34
C GLY A 73 -9.06 9.10 -2.56
N PHE A 74 -8.00 8.40 -2.16
CA PHE A 74 -6.85 8.97 -1.47
C PHE A 74 -5.57 8.57 -2.18
N GLY A 75 -4.57 9.43 -2.08
CA GLY A 75 -3.23 9.18 -2.58
C GLY A 75 -2.22 10.03 -1.83
N THR A 76 -0.96 9.97 -2.24
CA THR A 76 0.08 10.87 -1.75
C THR A 76 0.34 11.95 -2.79
N ALA A 77 0.58 13.18 -2.34
CA ALA A 77 0.78 14.34 -3.22
C ALA A 77 1.84 14.07 -4.31
N SER A 78 2.98 13.48 -3.92
CA SER A 78 4.07 13.13 -4.83
C SER A 78 3.66 12.15 -5.93
N MET A 79 2.86 11.14 -5.58
CA MET A 79 2.38 10.16 -6.56
C MET A 79 1.29 10.74 -7.45
N CYS A 80 0.45 11.64 -6.91
CA CYS A 80 -0.59 12.34 -7.66
C CYS A 80 -0.06 13.44 -8.61
N GLY A 81 1.26 13.59 -8.76
CA GLY A 81 1.88 14.55 -9.68
C GLY A 81 2.20 15.92 -9.10
N PHE A 82 2.07 16.11 -7.78
CA PHE A 82 2.48 17.32 -7.09
C PHE A 82 3.92 17.19 -6.58
N VAL A 83 4.67 18.30 -6.52
CA VAL A 83 6.06 18.29 -6.03
C VAL A 83 6.11 17.91 -4.55
N ASP A 84 5.20 18.49 -3.77
CA ASP A 84 5.03 18.20 -2.35
C ASP A 84 3.58 18.45 -1.94
N CYS A 85 3.23 18.05 -0.72
CA CYS A 85 1.88 18.28 -0.18
C CYS A 85 1.63 19.75 0.20
N THR A 86 2.67 20.50 0.55
CA THR A 86 2.54 21.90 0.98
C THR A 86 2.00 22.80 -0.12
N ASN A 87 2.36 22.50 -1.37
CA ASN A 87 1.94 23.24 -2.56
C ASN A 87 0.56 22.81 -3.10
N VAL A 88 -0.04 21.73 -2.56
CA VAL A 88 -1.38 21.30 -2.97
C VAL A 88 -2.44 22.17 -2.31
N SER A 89 -3.38 22.67 -3.10
CA SER A 89 -4.58 23.37 -2.63
C SER A 89 -5.83 22.53 -2.84
N ILE A 90 -6.81 22.71 -1.95
CA ILE A 90 -8.15 22.14 -2.16
C ILE A 90 -8.75 22.84 -3.39
N GLY A 91 -9.30 22.05 -4.31
CA GLY A 91 -9.76 22.50 -5.62
C GLY A 91 -8.77 22.24 -6.76
N ASP A 92 -7.51 21.90 -6.44
CA ASP A 92 -6.52 21.57 -7.47
C ASP A 92 -6.97 20.37 -8.30
N SER A 93 -6.73 20.44 -9.60
CA SER A 93 -7.03 19.35 -10.51
C SER A 93 -6.05 18.20 -10.34
N VAL A 94 -6.57 16.97 -10.32
CA VAL A 94 -5.76 15.76 -10.28
C VAL A 94 -6.25 14.79 -11.36
N ARG A 95 -5.32 14.15 -12.07
CA ARG A 95 -5.68 13.08 -13.00
C ARG A 95 -5.97 11.83 -12.19
N VAL A 96 -7.18 11.28 -12.35
CA VAL A 96 -7.60 10.04 -11.69
C VAL A 96 -7.67 8.93 -12.73
N THR A 97 -7.01 7.82 -12.45
CA THR A 97 -7.14 6.56 -13.19
C THR A 97 -8.04 5.64 -12.37
N TYR A 98 -9.09 5.11 -12.96
CA TYR A 98 -10.04 4.20 -12.29
C TYR A 98 -10.30 2.96 -13.12
N SER A 99 -10.76 1.88 -12.47
CA SER A 99 -11.16 0.66 -13.17
C SER A 99 -12.54 0.83 -13.78
N GLY A 100 -12.68 0.56 -15.08
CA GLY A 100 -13.96 0.55 -15.76
C GLY A 100 -14.91 -0.55 -15.27
N ASP A 101 -14.38 -1.61 -14.65
CA ASP A 101 -15.15 -2.72 -14.08
C ASP A 101 -15.59 -2.43 -12.64
N ASN A 102 -14.80 -1.66 -11.90
CA ASN A 102 -15.12 -1.20 -10.55
C ASN A 102 -14.70 0.26 -10.36
N ILE A 103 -15.68 1.17 -10.52
CA ILE A 103 -15.39 2.61 -10.52
C ILE A 103 -14.83 3.07 -9.17
N ASP A 104 -15.26 2.50 -8.05
CA ASP A 104 -14.74 2.88 -6.72
C ASP A 104 -13.22 2.64 -6.59
N LEU A 105 -12.68 1.74 -7.42
CA LEU A 105 -11.26 1.47 -7.47
C LEU A 105 -10.54 2.49 -8.35
N SER A 106 -9.85 3.42 -7.69
CA SER A 106 -9.15 4.51 -8.35
C SER A 106 -7.79 4.82 -7.73
N THR A 107 -6.94 5.45 -8.52
CA THR A 107 -5.65 5.98 -8.10
C THR A 107 -5.36 7.29 -8.82
N CYS A 108 -4.75 8.24 -8.12
CA CYS A 108 -4.16 9.42 -8.73
C CYS A 108 -2.71 9.17 -9.19
N ALA A 109 -2.11 8.05 -8.76
CA ALA A 109 -0.73 7.72 -9.04
C ALA A 109 -0.57 7.26 -10.48
N SER A 110 0.64 7.45 -11.03
CA SER A 110 0.98 6.78 -12.28
C SER A 110 1.02 5.26 -12.04
N ILE A 111 0.55 4.49 -13.02
CA ILE A 111 0.59 3.01 -12.97
C ILE A 111 2.02 2.52 -12.68
N GLN A 112 3.03 3.16 -13.29
CA GLN A 112 4.44 2.83 -13.05
C GLN A 112 4.85 3.04 -11.59
N SER A 113 4.46 4.15 -10.98
CA SER A 113 4.81 4.42 -9.57
C SER A 113 4.22 3.38 -8.63
N GLU A 114 3.02 2.87 -8.92
CA GLU A 114 2.42 1.84 -8.08
C GLU A 114 3.02 0.45 -8.30
N GLU A 115 3.42 0.15 -9.53
CA GLU A 115 4.17 -1.06 -9.82
C GLU A 115 5.52 -1.06 -9.08
N ASP A 116 6.23 0.07 -9.08
CA ASP A 116 7.50 0.22 -8.36
C ASP A 116 7.30 0.09 -6.84
N ASN A 117 6.25 0.68 -6.27
CA ASN A 117 5.89 0.51 -4.87
C ASN A 117 5.58 -0.95 -4.50
N LEU A 118 4.87 -1.67 -5.37
CA LEU A 118 4.57 -3.09 -5.18
C LEU A 118 5.86 -3.92 -5.18
N LYS A 119 6.74 -3.67 -6.16
CA LYS A 119 8.07 -4.32 -6.25
C LYS A 119 8.90 -4.05 -5.00
N SER A 120 8.97 -2.80 -4.54
CA SER A 120 9.68 -2.44 -3.30
C SER A 120 9.07 -3.12 -2.07
N SER A 121 7.74 -3.19 -1.97
CA SER A 121 7.06 -3.86 -0.85
C SER A 121 7.36 -5.36 -0.79
N ILE A 122 7.35 -6.02 -1.96
CA ILE A 122 7.72 -7.45 -2.08
C ILE A 122 9.18 -7.66 -1.66
N PHE A 123 10.10 -6.82 -2.15
CA PHE A 123 11.52 -6.91 -1.80
C PHE A 123 11.75 -6.82 -0.30
N ILE A 124 11.11 -5.85 0.36
CA ILE A 124 11.20 -5.67 1.83
C ILE A 124 10.69 -6.90 2.57
N LEU A 125 9.54 -7.45 2.15
CA LEU A 125 8.97 -8.65 2.75
C LEU A 125 9.93 -9.85 2.62
N THR A 126 10.48 -10.09 1.42
CA THR A 126 11.43 -11.19 1.20
C THR A 126 12.67 -11.04 2.08
N PHE A 127 13.19 -9.82 2.21
CA PHE A 127 14.33 -9.53 3.08
C PHE A 127 14.05 -9.87 4.56
N PHE A 128 12.90 -9.45 5.09
CA PHE A 128 12.52 -9.76 6.48
C PHE A 128 12.30 -11.26 6.71
N VAL A 129 11.68 -11.97 5.76
CA VAL A 129 11.50 -13.43 5.85
C VAL A 129 12.85 -14.15 5.87
N MET A 130 13.82 -13.71 5.06
CA MET A 130 15.17 -14.27 5.09
C MET A 130 15.88 -14.05 6.43
N LEU A 131 15.80 -12.84 6.99
CA LEU A 131 16.38 -12.54 8.31
C LEU A 131 15.75 -13.38 9.43
N ALA A 132 14.42 -13.54 9.41
CA ALA A 132 13.70 -14.38 10.36
C ALA A 132 14.15 -15.86 10.26
N GLY A 133 14.24 -16.38 9.02
CA GLY A 133 14.73 -17.73 8.76
C GLY A 133 16.16 -17.95 9.26
N PHE A 134 17.06 -17.00 9.02
CA PHE A 134 18.43 -17.05 9.51
C PHE A 134 18.52 -17.01 11.04
N GLY A 135 17.70 -16.16 11.68
CA GLY A 135 17.61 -16.09 13.14
C GLY A 135 17.17 -17.42 13.77
N ILE A 136 16.12 -18.04 13.22
CA ILE A 136 15.62 -19.35 13.66
C ILE A 136 16.69 -20.42 13.48
N TRP A 137 17.33 -20.48 12.31
CA TRP A 137 18.41 -21.42 12.02
C TRP A 137 19.55 -21.32 13.03
N ARG A 138 19.97 -20.09 13.37
CA ARG A 138 21.02 -19.85 14.37
C ARG A 138 20.62 -20.30 15.78
N THR A 139 19.35 -20.19 16.14
CA THR A 139 18.86 -20.67 17.45
C THR A 139 18.76 -22.18 17.55
N ILE A 140 18.49 -22.88 16.44
CA ILE A 140 18.43 -24.36 16.41
C ILE A 140 19.84 -24.98 16.45
N LYS A 141 20.83 -24.31 15.85
CA LYS A 141 22.23 -24.78 15.82
C LYS A 141 23.03 -24.50 17.11
N LYS A 142 22.48 -23.74 18.06
CA LYS A 142 23.10 -23.48 19.37
C LYS A 142 22.53 -24.43 20.41
#